data_AF-A0A957I2S9-F1
#
_entry.id   AF-A0A957I2S9-F1
#
_cell.length_a   1.000
_cell.length_b   1.000
_cell.length_c   1.000
_cell.angle_alpha   90.00
_cell.angle_beta   90.00
_cell.angle_gamma   90.00
#
_symmetry.space_group_name_H-M   'P 1'
#
loop_
_entity.id
_entity.type
_entity.pdbx_description
1 polymer ?
#
loop_
_entity_poly.entity_id
_entity_poly.type
_entity_poly.pdbx_seq_one_letter_code
_entity_poly.pdbx_strand_id
1 'polypeptide(L)'
;DFGLVKLMAGDDARTITVIQGRGTALYTPLEQYGGDNDHTDVRSDIYALGATLYHLLTGVPPPSAKERFLRAAALRSPRELDVRIPLHVSEAVLWAMSMHPDDRPKSVMQFRQVLLGQSRRPRDERSQPARPPFLLALQENRNGLLLAAGLLLLAILLTLLQ
;
A
#
# COMPACT_ATOMS: atom_id res chain seq x y z
N ASP A 1 -6.55 -25.65 0.23
CA ASP A 1 -6.79 -26.05 -1.16
C ASP A 1 -5.95 -25.14 -2.05
N PHE A 2 -4.83 -25.64 -2.58
CA PHE A 2 -3.78 -24.83 -3.22
C PHE A 2 -3.56 -25.14 -4.71
N GLY A 3 -4.43 -25.96 -5.34
CA GLY A 3 -4.13 -26.55 -6.65
C GLY A 3 -5.21 -26.46 -7.73
N LEU A 4 -6.44 -26.02 -7.42
CA LEU A 4 -7.56 -26.15 -8.35
C LEU A 4 -7.73 -24.99 -9.35
N VAL A 5 -7.07 -23.86 -9.13
CA VAL A 5 -7.32 -22.65 -9.93
C VAL A 5 -6.67 -22.71 -11.32
N LYS A 6 -5.63 -23.53 -11.52
CA LYS A 6 -4.86 -23.53 -12.79
C LYS A 6 -5.51 -24.34 -13.93
N LEU A 7 -6.60 -25.05 -13.70
CA LEU A 7 -7.19 -25.98 -14.67
C LEU A 7 -8.48 -25.49 -15.36
N MET A 8 -9.00 -24.30 -15.02
CA MET A 8 -10.29 -23.83 -15.59
C MET A 8 -10.15 -22.80 -16.73
N ALA A 9 -8.98 -22.71 -17.36
CA ALA A 9 -8.74 -21.82 -18.51
C ALA A 9 -9.13 -22.45 -19.86
N GLY A 10 -10.16 -23.30 -19.88
CA GLY A 10 -10.70 -23.91 -21.09
C GLY A 10 -12.22 -23.97 -20.99
N ASP A 11 -12.89 -23.26 -21.91
CA ASP A 11 -14.33 -23.27 -22.17
C ASP A 11 -15.26 -22.98 -20.98
N ASP A 12 -15.68 -21.71 -20.86
CA ASP A 12 -17.07 -21.32 -21.13
C ASP A 12 -17.36 -19.88 -20.69
N ALA A 13 -17.69 -19.04 -21.66
CA ALA A 13 -17.97 -17.61 -21.50
C ALA A 13 -19.36 -17.31 -20.86
N ARG A 14 -19.82 -18.14 -19.91
CA ARG A 14 -21.13 -17.94 -19.27
C ARG A 14 -21.01 -18.07 -17.74
N THR A 15 -21.16 -16.92 -17.09
CA THR A 15 -21.44 -16.77 -15.63
C THR A 15 -20.22 -16.72 -14.69
N ILE A 16 -19.29 -15.80 -14.94
CA ILE A 16 -18.17 -15.47 -14.01
C ILE A 16 -18.67 -14.86 -12.67
N THR A 17 -19.92 -14.40 -12.60
CA THR A 17 -20.39 -13.57 -11.47
C THR A 17 -20.98 -14.34 -10.28
N VAL A 18 -21.34 -15.62 -10.42
CA VAL A 18 -22.21 -16.27 -9.40
C VAL A 18 -21.59 -17.44 -8.64
N ILE A 19 -20.52 -18.09 -9.13
CA ILE A 19 -20.02 -19.34 -8.50
C ILE A 19 -18.71 -19.15 -7.69
N GLN A 20 -17.91 -18.08 -7.88
CA GLN A 20 -16.60 -17.93 -7.20
C GLN A 20 -16.55 -16.99 -5.96
N GLY A 21 -17.61 -16.24 -5.65
CA GLY A 21 -17.35 -14.86 -5.19
C GLY A 21 -17.67 -14.42 -3.77
N ARG A 22 -18.25 -15.23 -2.86
CA ARG A 22 -18.66 -14.69 -1.54
C ARG A 22 -17.68 -14.95 -0.39
N GLY A 23 -16.96 -16.07 -0.40
CA GLY A 23 -15.98 -16.41 0.65
C GLY A 23 -14.56 -15.96 0.32
N THR A 24 -14.04 -16.37 -0.84
CA THR A 24 -12.63 -16.15 -1.22
C THR A 24 -12.33 -14.70 -1.59
N ALA A 25 -13.30 -13.98 -2.15
CA ALA A 25 -13.12 -12.60 -2.63
C ALA A 25 -12.63 -11.61 -1.56
N LEU A 26 -12.89 -11.89 -0.27
CA LEU A 26 -12.41 -11.06 0.83
C LEU A 26 -10.89 -11.21 1.06
N TYR A 27 -10.33 -12.35 0.67
CA TYR A 27 -8.90 -12.68 0.80
C TYR A 27 -8.13 -12.51 -0.52
N THR A 28 -8.84 -12.19 -1.60
CA THR A 28 -8.26 -11.97 -2.93
C THR A 28 -7.74 -10.53 -3.06
N PRO A 29 -6.45 -10.32 -3.41
CA PRO A 29 -5.91 -8.99 -3.66
C PRO A 29 -6.47 -8.37 -4.95
N LEU A 30 -6.33 -7.04 -5.09
CA LEU A 30 -6.98 -6.28 -6.17
C LEU A 30 -6.47 -6.68 -7.57
N GLU A 31 -5.18 -7.00 -7.71
CA GLU A 31 -4.58 -7.36 -8.99
C GLU A 31 -5.15 -8.66 -9.59
N GLN A 32 -5.67 -9.57 -8.76
CA GLN A 32 -6.25 -10.84 -9.23
C GLN A 32 -7.63 -10.69 -9.87
N TYR A 33 -8.21 -9.50 -9.88
CA TYR A 33 -9.47 -9.22 -10.58
C TYR A 33 -9.28 -8.85 -12.07
N GLY A 34 -8.04 -8.60 -12.52
CA GLY A 34 -7.74 -8.03 -13.84
C GLY A 34 -7.65 -9.01 -15.02
N GLY A 35 -7.71 -10.33 -14.80
CA GLY A 35 -7.68 -11.34 -15.88
C GLY A 35 -6.33 -11.57 -16.55
N ASP A 36 -5.39 -10.63 -16.45
CA ASP A 36 -4.02 -10.80 -16.93
C ASP A 36 -3.24 -11.73 -15.98
N ASN A 37 -3.05 -12.98 -16.41
CA ASN A 37 -2.45 -14.08 -15.64
C ASN A 37 -0.95 -13.93 -15.34
N ASP A 38 -0.34 -12.78 -15.64
CA ASP A 38 1.10 -12.57 -15.52
C ASP A 38 1.58 -12.20 -14.11
N HIS A 39 0.67 -12.08 -13.13
CA HIS A 39 0.97 -11.46 -11.83
C HIS A 39 0.46 -12.24 -10.61
N THR A 40 0.34 -13.57 -10.67
CA THR A 40 0.26 -14.37 -9.43
C THR A 40 1.66 -14.53 -8.86
N ASP A 41 2.11 -13.50 -8.17
CA ASP A 41 3.42 -13.44 -7.52
C ASP A 41 3.29 -13.80 -6.04
N VAL A 42 4.42 -14.11 -5.40
CA VAL A 42 4.56 -14.37 -3.95
C VAL A 42 3.84 -13.31 -3.10
N ARG A 43 3.72 -12.08 -3.62
CA ARG A 43 3.02 -10.95 -2.98
C ARG A 43 1.50 -11.14 -2.89
N SER A 44 0.86 -11.87 -3.80
CA SER A 44 -0.58 -12.16 -3.74
C SER A 44 -0.89 -13.20 -2.67
N ASP A 45 -0.04 -14.22 -2.52
CA ASP A 45 -0.15 -15.20 -1.42
C ASP A 45 0.07 -14.55 -0.05
N ILE A 46 1.04 -13.62 0.04
CA ILE A 46 1.26 -12.83 1.27
C ILE A 46 0.03 -12.00 1.63
N TYR A 47 -0.65 -11.41 0.65
CA TYR A 47 -1.89 -10.69 0.90
C TYR A 47 -2.98 -11.62 1.44
N ALA A 48 -3.21 -12.77 0.80
CA ALA A 48 -4.23 -13.73 1.21
C ALA A 48 -3.96 -14.28 2.62
N LEU A 49 -2.69 -14.53 2.95
CA LEU A 49 -2.26 -14.90 4.29
C LEU A 49 -2.51 -13.78 5.30
N GLY A 50 -2.16 -12.53 4.96
CA GLY A 50 -2.43 -11.35 5.77
C GLY A 50 -3.92 -11.16 6.07
N ALA A 51 -4.77 -11.29 5.04
CA ALA A 51 -6.22 -11.21 5.17
C ALA A 51 -6.80 -12.33 6.05
N THR A 52 -6.24 -13.54 5.96
CA THR A 52 -6.62 -14.67 6.81
C THR A 52 -6.22 -14.42 8.26
N LEU A 53 -4.98 -13.97 8.51
CA LEU A 53 -4.50 -13.63 9.85
C LEU A 53 -5.30 -12.49 10.46
N TYR A 54 -5.65 -11.47 9.67
CA TYR A 54 -6.54 -10.40 10.10
C TYR A 54 -7.85 -10.95 10.65
N HIS A 55 -8.51 -11.84 9.89
CA HIS A 55 -9.76 -12.43 10.31
C HIS A 55 -9.60 -13.27 11.59
N LEU A 56 -8.55 -14.10 11.66
CA LEU A 56 -8.28 -14.93 12.83
C LEU A 56 -8.02 -14.10 14.09
N LEU A 57 -7.29 -12.99 13.97
CA LEU A 57 -6.93 -12.14 15.10
C LEU A 57 -8.09 -11.27 15.59
N THR A 58 -8.94 -10.82 14.67
CA THR A 58 -9.99 -9.84 14.97
C THR A 58 -11.37 -10.46 15.14
N GLY A 59 -11.58 -11.69 14.64
CA GLY A 59 -12.89 -12.32 14.56
C GLY A 59 -13.82 -11.67 13.53
N VAL A 60 -13.34 -10.70 12.75
CA VAL A 60 -14.11 -9.96 11.75
C VAL A 60 -13.48 -10.17 10.37
N PRO A 61 -14.24 -10.52 9.33
CA PRO A 61 -13.69 -10.67 7.99
C PRO A 61 -13.15 -9.33 7.49
N PRO A 62 -12.02 -9.32 6.74
CA PRO A 62 -11.52 -8.09 6.15
C PRO A 62 -12.49 -7.58 5.06
N PRO A 63 -12.59 -6.25 4.87
CA PRO A 63 -13.28 -5.70 3.71
C PRO A 63 -12.60 -6.15 2.42
N SER A 64 -13.39 -6.32 1.35
CA SER A 64 -12.86 -6.75 0.04
C SER A 64 -11.81 -5.77 -0.50
N ALA A 65 -10.86 -6.25 -1.30
CA ALA A 65 -9.86 -5.38 -1.92
C ALA A 65 -10.48 -4.26 -2.77
N LYS A 66 -11.62 -4.53 -3.43
CA LYS A 66 -12.40 -3.53 -4.19
C LYS A 66 -12.97 -2.44 -3.29
N GLU A 67 -13.54 -2.82 -2.16
CA GLU A 67 -14.06 -1.86 -1.17
C GLU A 67 -12.95 -0.99 -0.61
N ARG A 68 -11.81 -1.60 -0.26
CA ARG A 68 -10.63 -0.90 0.24
C ARG A 68 -10.03 0.06 -0.79
N PHE A 69 -10.09 -0.29 -2.07
CA PHE A 69 -9.67 0.59 -3.15
C PHE A 69 -10.53 1.87 -3.23
N LEU A 70 -11.85 1.73 -3.07
CA LEU A 70 -12.77 2.87 -3.09
C LEU A 70 -12.77 3.66 -1.78
N ARG A 71 -12.53 2.99 -0.65
CA ARG A 71 -12.56 3.54 0.70
C ARG A 71 -11.38 3.01 1.50
N ALA A 72 -10.25 3.72 1.44
CA ALA A 72 -9.03 3.30 2.15
C ALA A 72 -9.25 3.08 3.66
N ALA A 73 -10.11 3.90 4.28
CA ALA A 73 -10.47 3.81 5.69
C ALA A 73 -11.39 2.62 6.06
N ALA A 74 -11.82 1.80 5.09
CA ALA A 74 -12.66 0.64 5.35
C ALA A 74 -11.92 -0.43 6.17
N LEU A 75 -10.60 -0.55 6.01
CA LEU A 75 -9.79 -1.48 6.79
C LEU A 75 -9.33 -0.82 8.09
N ARG A 76 -9.96 -1.23 9.20
CA ARG A 76 -9.51 -0.88 10.56
C ARG A 76 -8.26 -1.67 10.93
N SER A 77 -7.41 -1.13 11.81
CA SER A 77 -6.26 -1.92 12.27
C SER A 77 -6.69 -3.04 13.22
N PRO A 78 -6.02 -4.21 13.23
CA PRO A 78 -6.29 -5.25 14.21
C PRO A 78 -6.27 -4.73 15.65
N ARG A 79 -5.31 -3.84 15.97
CA ARG A 79 -5.19 -3.24 17.30
C ARG A 79 -6.31 -2.26 17.66
N GLU A 80 -6.93 -1.59 16.70
CA GLU A 80 -8.16 -0.81 16.92
C GLU A 80 -9.37 -1.68 17.27
N LEU A 81 -9.35 -2.95 16.87
CA LEU A 81 -10.41 -3.91 17.16
C LEU A 81 -10.16 -4.64 18.48
N ASP A 82 -8.91 -4.99 18.76
CA ASP A 82 -8.49 -5.58 20.03
C ASP A 82 -7.12 -5.05 20.45
N VAL A 83 -7.10 -4.25 21.51
CA VAL A 83 -5.88 -3.61 22.04
C VAL A 83 -4.83 -4.61 22.54
N ARG A 84 -5.24 -5.86 22.82
CA ARG A 84 -4.34 -6.95 23.27
C ARG A 84 -3.45 -7.44 22.15
N ILE A 85 -3.81 -7.19 20.89
CA ILE A 85 -2.98 -7.55 19.74
C ILE A 85 -1.71 -6.68 19.77
N PRO A 86 -0.51 -7.29 19.82
CA PRO A 86 0.74 -6.53 19.84
C PRO A 86 0.88 -5.63 18.61
N LEU A 87 1.50 -4.45 18.79
CA LEU A 87 1.68 -3.47 17.72
C LEU A 87 2.34 -4.08 16.48
N HIS A 88 3.44 -4.83 16.66
CA HIS A 88 4.19 -5.43 15.56
C HIS A 88 3.36 -6.45 14.77
N VAL A 89 2.45 -7.18 15.42
CA VAL A 89 1.53 -8.12 14.75
C VAL A 89 0.53 -7.34 13.90
N SER A 90 -0.09 -6.31 14.49
CA SER A 90 -1.03 -5.44 13.78
C SER A 90 -0.38 -4.77 12.56
N GLU A 91 0.83 -4.24 12.72
CA GLU A 91 1.60 -3.61 11.63
C GLU A 91 2.00 -4.62 10.55
N ALA A 92 2.44 -5.82 10.93
CA ALA A 92 2.80 -6.87 9.97
C ALA A 92 1.59 -7.28 9.13
N VAL A 93 0.44 -7.51 9.75
CA VAL A 93 -0.81 -7.88 9.06
C VAL A 93 -1.24 -6.78 8.08
N LEU A 94 -1.24 -5.53 8.51
CA LEU A 94 -1.57 -4.40 7.63
C LEU A 94 -0.58 -4.26 6.48
N TRP A 95 0.71 -4.51 6.73
CA TRP A 95 1.75 -4.47 5.70
C TRP A 95 1.60 -5.58 4.66
N ALA A 96 1.27 -6.80 5.07
CA ALA A 96 0.95 -7.89 4.16
C ALA A 96 -0.28 -7.57 3.29
N MET A 97 -1.25 -6.84 3.85
CA MET A 97 -2.46 -6.43 3.17
C MET A 97 -2.34 -5.09 2.40
N SER A 98 -1.14 -4.54 2.16
CA SER A 98 -0.98 -3.32 1.37
C SER A 98 -1.66 -3.43 0.00
N MET A 99 -2.29 -2.33 -0.46
CA MET A 99 -3.05 -2.33 -1.72
C MET A 99 -2.14 -2.63 -2.92
N HIS A 100 -1.05 -1.86 -3.06
CA HIS A 100 -0.08 -2.10 -4.12
C HIS A 100 0.83 -3.28 -3.76
N PRO A 101 1.06 -4.26 -4.67
CA PRO A 101 1.94 -5.39 -4.39
C PRO A 101 3.32 -4.96 -3.92
N ASP A 102 3.92 -3.92 -4.52
CA ASP A 102 5.26 -3.45 -4.15
C ASP A 102 5.42 -3.02 -2.70
N ASP A 103 4.34 -2.56 -2.08
CA ASP A 103 4.33 -2.06 -0.71
C ASP A 103 4.14 -3.20 0.30
N ARG A 104 4.05 -4.46 -0.15
CA ARG A 104 3.98 -5.69 0.66
C ARG A 104 5.38 -6.23 0.97
N PRO A 105 5.53 -7.15 1.93
CA PRO A 105 6.77 -7.90 2.13
C PRO A 105 7.26 -8.56 0.83
N LYS A 106 8.56 -8.50 0.59
CA LYS A 106 9.19 -9.15 -0.58
C LYS A 106 9.18 -10.67 -0.48
N SER A 107 9.09 -11.22 0.73
CA SER A 107 9.05 -12.66 0.97
C SER A 107 8.32 -12.99 2.26
N VAL A 108 7.85 -14.24 2.34
CA VAL A 108 7.22 -14.78 3.56
C VAL A 108 8.19 -14.77 4.74
N MET A 109 9.50 -14.96 4.50
CA MET A 109 10.52 -14.86 5.55
C MET A 109 10.61 -13.45 6.12
N GLN A 110 10.59 -12.44 5.26
CA GLN A 110 10.58 -11.04 5.70
C GLN A 110 9.31 -10.72 6.50
N PHE A 111 8.16 -11.18 6.02
CA PHE A 111 6.89 -11.04 6.72
C PHE A 111 6.93 -11.69 8.11
N ARG A 112 7.40 -12.94 8.21
CA ARG A 112 7.52 -13.69 9.47
C ARG A 112 8.40 -12.99 10.49
N GLN A 113 9.53 -12.43 10.07
CA GLN A 113 10.43 -11.74 11.00
C GLN A 113 9.75 -10.53 11.65
N VAL A 114 8.98 -9.74 10.90
CA VAL A 114 8.23 -8.61 11.45
C VAL A 114 7.06 -9.09 12.32
N LEU A 115 6.34 -10.11 11.86
CA LEU A 115 5.21 -10.71 12.59
C LEU A 115 5.62 -11.27 13.96
N LEU A 116 6.83 -11.82 14.08
CA LEU A 116 7.38 -12.34 15.34
C LEU A 116 8.18 -11.30 16.14
N GLY A 117 8.22 -10.04 15.69
CA GLY A 117 8.96 -8.96 16.35
C GLY A 117 10.49 -9.10 16.29
N GLN A 118 11.02 -9.94 15.40
CA GLN A 118 12.46 -10.16 15.20
C GLN A 118 13.10 -9.04 14.37
N SER A 119 12.31 -8.33 13.56
CA SER A 119 12.73 -7.17 12.80
C SER A 119 11.61 -6.12 12.75
N ARG A 120 11.96 -4.88 12.41
CA ARG A 120 10.97 -3.82 12.16
C ARG A 120 10.62 -3.79 10.68
N ARG A 121 9.39 -3.39 10.36
CA ARG A 121 8.98 -3.10 8.97
C ARG A 121 9.98 -2.11 8.35
N PRO A 122 10.51 -2.37 7.15
CA PRO A 122 11.32 -1.39 6.42
C PRO A 122 10.52 -0.09 6.26
N ARG A 123 11.11 1.03 6.66
CA ARG A 123 10.46 2.33 6.50
C ARG A 123 10.38 2.62 5.01
N ASP A 124 9.17 2.83 4.50
CA ASP A 124 8.96 3.14 3.10
C ASP A 124 9.47 4.55 2.83
N GLU A 125 10.56 4.68 2.07
CA GLU A 125 11.14 5.99 1.72
C GLU A 125 10.15 6.85 0.93
N ARG A 126 9.19 6.22 0.24
CA ARG A 126 8.08 6.89 -0.47
C ARG A 126 7.10 7.59 0.48
N SER A 127 7.04 7.16 1.73
CA SER A 127 6.18 7.74 2.78
C SER A 127 6.88 8.85 3.58
N GLN A 128 8.10 9.25 3.21
CA GLN A 128 8.67 10.48 3.76
C GLN A 128 7.75 11.65 3.38
N PRO A 129 7.38 12.52 4.32
CA PRO A 129 6.65 13.73 3.97
C PRO A 129 7.45 14.45 2.89
N ALA A 130 6.77 14.77 1.79
CA ALA A 130 7.32 15.60 0.73
C ALA A 130 8.05 16.80 1.38
N ARG A 131 9.20 17.16 0.78
CA ARG A 131 10.11 18.27 1.12
C ARG A 131 9.46 19.37 1.96
N PRO A 132 10.19 19.95 2.94
CA PRO A 132 9.64 20.95 3.85
C PRO A 132 8.88 22.03 3.05
N PRO A 133 7.71 22.50 3.56
CA PRO A 133 6.86 23.44 2.87
C PRO A 133 7.69 24.55 2.23
N PHE A 134 7.35 24.93 0.99
CA PHE A 134 8.11 25.89 0.16
C PHE A 134 8.66 27.10 0.92
N LEU A 135 7.91 27.61 1.90
CA LEU A 135 8.30 28.71 2.79
C LEU A 135 9.55 28.41 3.64
N LEU A 136 9.72 27.19 4.14
CA LEU A 136 10.92 26.76 4.86
C LEU A 136 12.11 26.60 3.91
N ALA A 137 11.88 26.09 2.69
CA ALA A 137 12.91 26.00 1.65
C ALA A 137 13.42 27.39 1.20
N LEU A 138 12.56 28.42 1.22
CA LEU A 138 12.96 29.81 1.00
C LEU A 138 13.87 30.35 2.10
N GLN A 139 13.59 30.00 3.36
CA GLN A 139 14.38 30.45 4.51
C GLN A 139 15.80 29.86 4.52
N GLU A 140 15.97 28.62 4.05
CA GLU A 140 17.30 28.01 3.93
C GLU A 140 18.14 28.66 2.80
N ASN A 141 17.51 29.12 1.72
CA ASN A 141 18.20 29.66 0.54
C ASN A 141 18.18 31.20 0.45
N ARG A 142 18.42 31.90 1.56
CA ARG A 142 18.46 33.39 1.61
C ARG A 142 19.40 34.01 0.57
N ASN A 143 20.59 33.42 0.38
CA ASN A 143 21.58 33.95 -0.56
C ASN A 143 21.10 33.85 -2.03
N GLY A 144 20.44 32.75 -2.38
CA GLY A 144 19.84 32.57 -3.70
C GLY A 144 18.70 33.55 -3.96
N LEU A 145 17.90 33.83 -2.93
CA LEU A 145 16.82 34.81 -3.00
C LEU A 145 17.33 36.24 -3.22
N LEU A 146 18.39 36.62 -2.51
CA LEU A 146 19.02 37.95 -2.65
C LEU A 146 19.63 38.15 -4.04
N LEU A 147 20.29 37.12 -4.59
CA LEU A 147 20.82 37.17 -5.96
C LEU A 147 19.70 37.31 -7.00
N ALA A 148 18.63 36.51 -6.88
CA ALA A 148 17.49 36.60 -7.79
C ALA A 148 16.80 37.96 -7.73
N ALA A 149 16.59 38.51 -6.53
CA ALA A 149 16.03 39.85 -6.34
C ALA A 149 16.94 40.95 -6.90
N GLY A 150 18.26 40.83 -6.70
CA GLY A 150 19.25 41.75 -7.27
C GLY A 150 19.26 41.75 -8.79
N LEU A 151 19.23 40.56 -9.41
CA LEU A 151 19.16 40.42 -10.87
C LEU A 151 17.85 41.00 -11.43
N LEU A 152 16.72 40.79 -10.74
CA LEU A 152 15.43 41.34 -11.13
C LEU A 152 15.44 42.87 -11.09
N LEU A 153 15.96 43.46 -10.01
CA LEU A 153 16.06 44.92 -9.87
C LEU A 153 16.99 45.52 -10.93
N LEU A 154 18.11 44.86 -11.21
CA LEU A 154 19.03 45.27 -12.28
C LEU A 154 18.34 45.25 -13.64
N ALA A 155 17.59 44.19 -13.95
CA ALA A 155 16.85 44.08 -15.21
C ALA A 155 15.77 45.17 -15.35
N ILE A 156 15.02 45.45 -14.27
CA ILE A 156 14.03 46.53 -14.24
C ILE A 156 14.70 47.89 -14.46
N LEU A 157 15.83 48.15 -13.78
CA LEU A 157 16.56 49.41 -13.91
C LEU A 157 17.08 49.62 -15.34
N LEU A 158 17.68 48.58 -15.94
CA LEU A 158 18.12 48.63 -17.33
C LEU A 158 16.97 48.87 -18.31
N THR A 159 15.81 48.28 -18.05
CA THR A 159 14.60 48.47 -18.88
C THR A 159 14.07 49.90 -18.80
N LEU A 160 14.21 50.56 -17.65
CA LEU A 160 13.76 51.95 -17.45
C LEU A 160 14.75 53.00 -17.95
N LEU A 161 16.01 52.61 -18.22
CA LEU A 161 17.08 53.48 -18.72
C LEU A 161 17.20 53.49 -20.26
N GLN A 162 16.44 52.64 -20.96
CA GLN A 162 16.31 52.61 -22.42
C GLN A 162 15.06 53.38 -22.86
#